data_AF-A0A376NT25-F1
#
_entry.id   AF-A0A376NT25-F1
#
_cell.length_a   1.000
_cell.length_b   1.000
_cell.length_c   1.000
_cell.angle_alpha   90.00
_cell.angle_beta   90.00
_cell.angle_gamma   90.00
#
_symmetry.space_group_name_H-M   'P 1'
#
loop_
_entity.id
_entity.type
_entity.pdbx_description
1 polymer ?
#
loop_
_entity_poly.entity_id
_entity_poly.type
_entity_poly.pdbx_seq_one_letter_code
_entity_poly.pdbx_strand_id
1 'polypeptide(L)'
;MLESGGRPVTRRAEQAIWPADALPGIRPQFASKSVYDYRTDSTVKQPIVDEGSNAAFDIVYSDAQGVKKAVSGLQVRLIRERRDYYWNWFRR
;
A
#
# COMPACT_ATOMS: atom_id res chain seq x y z
N MET A 1 -18.25 -12.44 -25.05
CA MET A 1 -18.72 -13.50 -25.96
C MET A 1 -19.12 -14.68 -25.08
N LEU A 2 -20.42 -14.94 -24.96
CA LEU A 2 -20.97 -16.11 -24.25
C LEU A 2 -20.98 -17.28 -25.24
N GLU A 3 -20.53 -18.47 -24.82
CA GLU A 3 -20.83 -19.68 -25.59
C GLU A 3 -22.29 -20.08 -25.37
N SER A 4 -22.88 -20.79 -26.34
CA SER A 4 -24.32 -21.11 -26.43
C SER A 4 -24.91 -21.93 -25.28
N GLY A 5 -24.12 -22.26 -24.25
CA GLY A 5 -24.52 -23.03 -23.05
C GLY A 5 -24.61 -22.22 -21.74
N GLY A 6 -24.54 -20.89 -21.77
CA GLY A 6 -24.87 -20.04 -20.61
C GLY A 6 -23.81 -19.93 -19.50
N ARG A 7 -22.64 -20.57 -19.64
CA ARG A 7 -21.51 -20.36 -18.71
C ARG A 7 -20.82 -19.03 -19.00
N PRO A 8 -20.68 -18.13 -18.01
CA PRO A 8 -20.04 -16.84 -18.23
C PRO A 8 -18.54 -17.02 -18.45
N VAL A 9 -18.03 -16.37 -19.49
CA VAL A 9 -16.59 -16.23 -19.72
C VAL A 9 -16.15 -14.93 -19.05
N THR A 10 -15.47 -15.04 -17.92
CA THR A 10 -14.99 -13.87 -17.18
C THR A 10 -13.77 -13.25 -17.87
N ARG A 11 -13.77 -11.93 -18.00
CA ARG A 11 -12.65 -11.11 -18.47
C ARG A 11 -12.45 -9.95 -17.50
N ARG A 12 -11.21 -9.48 -17.37
CA ARG A 12 -10.86 -8.27 -16.62
C ARG A 12 -10.12 -7.32 -17.55
N ALA A 13 -10.38 -6.04 -17.39
CA ALA A 13 -9.65 -4.96 -18.03
C ALA A 13 -9.36 -3.91 -16.96
N GLU A 14 -8.13 -3.40 -16.95
CA GLU A 14 -7.68 -2.39 -15.99
C GLU A 14 -7.20 -1.16 -16.78
N GLN A 15 -7.51 0.02 -16.28
CA GLN A 15 -7.09 1.30 -16.86
C GLN A 15 -6.36 2.10 -15.79
N ALA A 16 -5.07 2.34 -16.00
CA ALA A 16 -4.27 3.17 -15.11
C ALA A 16 -4.68 4.65 -15.25
N ILE A 17 -4.78 5.34 -14.12
CA ILE A 17 -5.04 6.78 -14.04
C ILE A 17 -3.95 7.39 -13.16
N TRP A 18 -3.15 8.28 -13.73
CA TRP A 18 -2.07 8.97 -13.04
C TRP A 18 -2.46 10.43 -12.81
N PRO A 19 -2.28 10.98 -11.60
CA PRO A 19 -2.62 12.38 -11.33
C PRO A 19 -1.59 13.38 -11.89
N ALA A 20 -0.41 12.91 -12.32
CA ALA A 20 0.66 13.70 -12.94
C ALA A 20 1.56 12.81 -13.81
N ASP A 21 2.40 13.41 -14.67
CA ASP A 21 3.29 12.68 -15.58
C ASP A 21 4.37 11.85 -14.87
N ALA A 22 4.77 12.26 -13.66
CA ALA A 22 5.70 11.55 -12.79
C ALA A 22 5.25 11.65 -11.33
N LEU A 23 5.52 10.60 -10.55
CA LEU A 23 5.03 10.47 -9.16
C LEU A 23 6.15 10.05 -8.21
N PRO A 24 6.08 10.45 -6.93
CA PRO A 24 6.95 9.93 -5.89
C PRO A 24 6.59 8.46 -5.57
N GLY A 25 7.59 7.58 -5.60
CA GLY A 25 7.50 6.19 -5.16
C GLY A 25 8.31 5.97 -3.87
N ILE A 26 7.81 5.10 -2.99
CA ILE A 26 8.42 4.78 -1.69
C ILE A 26 8.63 3.27 -1.60
N ARG A 27 9.84 2.84 -1.26
CA ARG A 27 10.16 1.42 -1.02
C ARG A 27 10.83 1.23 0.34
N PRO A 28 10.26 0.43 1.26
CA PRO A 28 10.97 0.08 2.49
C PRO A 28 12.18 -0.81 2.18
N GLN A 29 13.31 -0.56 2.85
CA GLN A 29 14.50 -1.41 2.75
C GLN A 29 14.50 -2.59 3.74
N PHE A 30 13.60 -2.57 4.72
CA PHE A 30 13.45 -3.61 5.74
C PHE A 30 12.51 -4.73 5.30
N ALA A 31 12.71 -5.92 5.88
CA ALA A 31 12.00 -7.13 5.50
C ALA A 31 10.51 -7.10 5.89
N SER A 32 9.69 -7.80 5.10
CA SER A 32 8.33 -8.12 5.51
C SER A 32 8.32 -9.41 6.34
N LYS A 33 7.76 -9.33 7.55
CA LYS A 33 7.57 -10.47 8.45
C LYS A 33 6.13 -10.99 8.32
N SER A 34 5.93 -12.30 8.48
CA SER A 34 4.59 -12.91 8.50
C SER A 34 3.91 -12.60 9.85
N VAL A 35 2.74 -11.98 9.81
CA VAL A 35 1.94 -11.61 10.98
C VAL A 35 0.54 -12.19 10.82
N TYR A 36 0.05 -12.85 11.85
CA TYR A 36 -1.32 -13.37 11.88
C TYR A 36 -2.30 -12.23 12.19
N ASP A 37 -3.30 -12.05 11.32
CA ASP A 37 -4.41 -11.11 11.52
C ASP A 37 -5.67 -11.88 11.89
N TYR A 38 -6.06 -11.77 13.17
CA TYR A 38 -7.25 -12.40 13.71
C TYR A 38 -8.57 -11.83 13.15
N ARG A 39 -8.56 -10.62 12.58
CA ARG A 39 -9.76 -10.01 11.98
C ARG A 39 -10.13 -10.67 10.66
N THR A 40 -9.13 -11.20 9.95
CA THR A 40 -9.28 -11.85 8.64
C THR A 40 -8.93 -13.34 8.68
N ASP A 41 -8.70 -13.90 9.88
CA ASP A 41 -8.25 -15.27 10.14
C ASP A 41 -7.18 -15.77 9.15
N SER A 42 -6.13 -14.97 8.98
CA SER A 42 -5.11 -15.24 7.96
C SER A 42 -3.76 -14.63 8.29
N THR A 43 -2.71 -15.24 7.77
CA THR A 43 -1.33 -14.74 7.91
C THR A 43 -0.97 -13.87 6.72
N VAL A 44 -0.61 -12.61 6.98
CA VAL A 44 -0.21 -11.63 5.97
C VAL A 44 1.23 -11.18 6.20
N LYS A 45 1.95 -10.88 5.11
CA LYS A 45 3.30 -10.31 5.20
C LYS A 45 3.20 -8.80 5.36
N GLN A 46 3.85 -8.26 6.38
CA GLN A 46 3.85 -6.83 6.69
C GLN A 46 5.29 -6.32 6.85
N PRO A 47 5.64 -5.14 6.29
CA PRO A 47 6.95 -4.54 6.48
C PRO A 47 7.10 -4.09 7.94
N ILE A 48 8.08 -4.64 8.66
CA ILE A 48 8.28 -4.38 10.09
C ILE A 48 9.76 -4.11 10.36
N VAL A 49 10.02 -3.11 11.19
CA VAL A 49 11.33 -2.80 11.74
C VAL A 49 11.27 -2.95 13.26
N ASP A 50 12.40 -3.24 13.90
CA ASP A 50 12.45 -3.42 15.35
C ASP A 50 12.25 -2.08 16.08
N GLU A 51 11.63 -2.11 17.25
CA GLU A 51 11.33 -0.89 18.02
C GLU A 51 12.62 -0.16 18.42
N GLY A 52 12.61 1.18 18.34
CA GLY A 52 13.77 2.01 18.65
C GLY A 52 14.87 2.02 17.57
N SER A 53 14.69 1.29 16.46
CA SER A 53 15.63 1.28 15.35
C SER A 53 15.23 2.22 14.21
N ASN A 54 16.18 2.54 13.33
CA ASN A 54 15.94 3.39 12.15
C ASN A 54 15.26 2.59 11.02
N ALA A 55 14.17 3.13 10.47
CA ALA A 55 13.53 2.60 9.27
C ALA A 55 14.09 3.27 8.01
N ALA A 56 14.74 2.51 7.14
CA ALA A 56 15.28 3.02 5.88
C ALA A 56 14.30 2.84 4.70
N PHE A 57 14.21 3.87 3.86
CA PHE A 57 13.34 3.91 2.68
C PHE A 57 14.11 4.45 1.47
N ASP A 58 13.86 3.87 0.29
CA ASP A 58 14.24 4.46 -0.98
C ASP A 58 13.09 5.32 -1.51
N ILE A 59 13.42 6.51 -1.99
CA ILE A 59 12.48 7.43 -2.64
C ILE A 59 12.89 7.62 -4.10
N VAL A 60 11.92 7.52 -5.00
CA VAL A 60 12.10 7.81 -6.44
C VAL A 60 11.05 8.81 -6.90
N TYR A 61 11.35 9.57 -7.94
CA TYR A 61 10.38 10.34 -8.69
C TYR A 61 10.46 9.88 -10.15
N SER A 62 9.44 9.17 -10.64
CA SER A 62 9.50 8.48 -11.93
C SER A 62 8.21 8.58 -12.72
N ASP A 63 8.33 8.52 -14.04
CA ASP A 63 7.20 8.42 -14.96
C ASP A 63 6.66 6.98 -15.09
N ALA A 64 5.59 6.81 -15.86
CA ALA A 64 4.98 5.52 -16.14
C ALA A 64 5.88 4.55 -16.92
N GLN A 65 6.96 5.05 -17.52
CA GLN A 65 7.98 4.24 -18.21
C GLN A 65 9.10 3.78 -17.26
N GLY A 66 9.07 4.19 -15.98
CA GLY A 66 10.07 3.87 -14.98
C GLY A 66 11.32 4.74 -15.04
N VAL A 67 11.32 5.81 -15.84
CA VAL A 67 12.45 6.74 -15.95
C VAL A 67 12.39 7.73 -14.80
N LYS A 68 13.48 7.82 -14.02
CA LYS A 68 13.62 8.79 -12.93
C LYS A 68 13.74 10.21 -13.51
N LYS A 69 12.97 11.14 -12.96
CA LYS A 69 13.01 12.57 -13.32
C LYS A 69 13.67 13.37 -12.20
N ALA A 70 14.38 14.43 -12.57
CA ALA A 70 14.89 15.38 -11.60
C ALA A 70 13.74 16.13 -10.94
N VAL A 71 13.82 16.29 -9.62
CA VAL A 71 12.85 17.04 -8.82
C VAL A 71 13.56 17.58 -7.58
N SER A 72 13.10 18.73 -7.08
CA SER A 72 13.58 19.31 -5.82
C SER A 72 12.39 19.72 -4.95
N GLY A 73 12.62 19.88 -3.65
CA GLY A 73 11.57 20.30 -2.71
C GLY A 73 10.52 19.21 -2.39
N LEU A 74 10.84 17.93 -2.55
CA LEU A 74 9.98 16.84 -2.09
C LEU A 74 9.77 16.93 -0.58
N GLN A 75 8.51 17.00 -0.15
CA GLN A 75 8.16 17.02 1.27
C GLN A 75 8.07 15.59 1.81
N VAL A 76 9.16 15.11 2.43
CA VAL A 76 9.19 13.80 3.09
C VAL A 76 8.83 13.98 4.57
N ARG A 77 7.70 13.40 4.99
CA ARG A 77 7.22 13.48 6.38
C ARG A 77 6.98 12.08 6.93
N LEU A 78 7.43 11.85 8.16
CA LEU A 78 7.08 10.65 8.93
C LEU A 78 5.87 10.96 9.81
N ILE A 79 4.77 10.23 9.61
CA ILE A 79 3.54 10.39 10.38
C ILE A 79 3.40 9.20 11.32
N ARG A 80 3.25 9.47 12.62
CA ARG A 80 2.98 8.44 13.64
C ARG A 80 1.47 8.30 13.84
N GLU A 81 0.94 7.15 13.46
CA GLU A 81 -0.46 6.82 13.76
C GLU A 81 -0.64 6.54 15.26
N ARG A 82 -1.73 7.03 15.84
CA ARG A 82 -2.12 6.77 17.23
C ARG A 82 -3.59 6.40 17.27
N ARG A 83 -3.92 5.38 18.07
CA ARG A 83 -5.29 4.96 18.35
C ARG A 83 -5.47 4.86 19.86
N ASP A 84 -6.42 5.60 20.40
CA ASP A 84 -6.80 5.54 21.81
C ASP A 84 -8.19 4.88 21.88
N TYR A 85 -8.25 3.68 22.46
CA TYR A 85 -9.51 2.92 22.58
C TYR A 85 -10.27 3.35 23.83
N TYR A 86 -11.59 3.46 23.71
CA TYR A 86 -12.49 3.69 24.83
C TYR A 86 -13.74 2.81 24.68
N TRP A 87 -14.34 2.48 25.82
CA TRP A 87 -15.59 1.73 25.88
C TRP A 87 -16.75 2.70 25.68
N ASN A 88 -17.73 2.32 24.87
CA ASN A 88 -18.98 3.05 24.77
C ASN A 88 -20.15 2.13 25.15
N TRP A 89 -20.95 2.53 26.14
CA TRP A 89 -22.14 1.80 26.55
C TRP A 89 -23.36 2.36 25.81
N PHE A 90 -24.06 1.51 25.08
CA PHE A 90 -25.35 1.88 24.48
C PHE A 90 -26.49 1.20 25.26
N ARG A 91 -27.45 2.00 25.76
CA ARG A 91 -28.68 1.50 26.36
C ARG A 91 -29.73 1.38 25.24
N ARG A 92 -30.28 0.17 25.06
CA ARG A 92 -31.46 -0.05 24.21
C ARG A 92 -32.69 0.66 24.77
#